data_AF-A0A2E7LK89-F1
#
_entry.id   AF-A0A2E7LK89-F1
#
_cell.length_a   1.000
_cell.length_b   1.000
_cell.length_c   1.000
_cell.angle_alpha   90.00
_cell.angle_beta   90.00
_cell.angle_gamma   90.00
#
_symmetry.space_group_name_H-M   'P 1'
#
loop_
_entity.id
_entity.type
_entity.pdbx_description
1 polymer ?
#
loop_
_entity_poly.entity_id
_entity_poly.type
_entity_poly.pdbx_seq_one_letter_code
_entity_poly.pdbx_strand_id
1 'polypeptide(L)'
;FNFSSIGLPLADVIEKSEALGAVPVPCHPGRPRVGMSAHLDEYGIPKGVRIVETFNGGSRNNEDDIAQSMAEQQSYLGIGGSDSHIVSHVGRCATEFSNPVHSELELVEALNAGEFKAVSFKT
;
A
#
# COMPACT_ATOMS: atom_id res chain seq x y z
N PHE A 1 -17.76 -11.82 -6.66
CA PHE A 1 -16.63 -11.02 -7.17
C PHE A 1 -15.44 -11.96 -7.33
N ASN A 2 -14.70 -11.91 -8.44
CA ASN A 2 -13.57 -12.81 -8.67
C ASN A 2 -12.26 -12.02 -8.61
N PHE A 3 -11.60 -12.01 -7.45
CA PHE A 3 -10.32 -11.30 -7.25
C PHE A 3 -9.18 -11.82 -8.13
N SER A 4 -9.31 -12.99 -8.78
CA SER A 4 -8.31 -13.49 -9.73
C SER A 4 -8.43 -12.86 -11.13
N SER A 5 -9.48 -12.07 -11.39
CA SER A 5 -9.62 -11.37 -12.67
C SER A 5 -8.78 -10.09 -12.69
N ILE A 6 -7.92 -9.94 -13.69
CA ILE A 6 -6.96 -8.82 -13.80
C ILE A 6 -7.54 -7.56 -14.47
N GLY A 7 -8.76 -7.65 -15.00
CA GLY A 7 -9.46 -6.55 -15.69
C GLY A 7 -10.49 -5.84 -14.82
N LEU A 8 -10.45 -6.02 -13.50
CA LEU A 8 -11.41 -5.42 -12.59
C LEU A 8 -11.14 -3.92 -12.44
N PRO A 9 -12.18 -3.06 -12.50
CA PRO A 9 -12.03 -1.66 -12.11
C PRO A 9 -11.53 -1.55 -10.67
N LEU A 10 -10.56 -0.66 -10.43
CA LEU A 10 -9.98 -0.45 -9.10
C LEU A 10 -11.06 -0.11 -8.05
N ALA A 11 -12.06 0.71 -8.41
CA ALA A 11 -13.17 1.06 -7.53
C ALA A 11 -13.97 -0.18 -7.07
N ASP A 12 -14.22 -1.14 -7.98
CA ASP A 12 -14.96 -2.36 -7.64
C ASP A 12 -14.13 -3.27 -6.71
N VAL A 13 -12.81 -3.32 -6.93
CA VAL A 13 -11.88 -4.06 -6.04
C VAL A 13 -11.88 -3.45 -4.65
N ILE A 14 -11.83 -2.12 -4.53
CA ILE A 14 -11.90 -1.41 -3.25
C ILE A 14 -13.23 -1.71 -2.56
N GLU A 15 -14.36 -1.46 -3.23
CA GLU A 15 -15.70 -1.67 -2.66
C GLU A 15 -15.89 -3.11 -2.18
N LYS A 16 -15.47 -4.10 -2.98
CA LYS A 16 -15.60 -5.51 -2.59
C LYS A 16 -14.62 -5.97 -1.54
N SER A 17 -13.45 -5.36 -1.44
CA SER A 17 -12.54 -5.64 -0.32
C SER A 17 -13.16 -5.17 0.98
N GLU A 18 -13.64 -3.92 1.02
CA GLU A 18 -14.26 -3.33 2.21
C GLU A 18 -15.54 -4.08 2.62
N ALA A 19 -16.40 -4.43 1.66
CA ALA A 19 -17.63 -5.20 1.93
C ALA A 19 -17.37 -6.60 2.53
N LEU A 20 -16.15 -7.14 2.35
CA LEU A 20 -15.71 -8.41 2.91
C LEU A 20 -14.86 -8.25 4.16
N GLY A 21 -14.73 -7.02 4.69
CA GLY A 21 -13.95 -6.73 5.89
C GLY A 21 -12.43 -6.73 5.63
N ALA A 22 -11.98 -6.46 4.41
CA ALA A 22 -10.58 -6.31 4.06
C ALA A 22 -10.22 -4.84 3.81
N VAL A 23 -8.92 -4.53 3.90
CA VAL A 23 -8.37 -3.19 3.64
C VAL A 23 -7.61 -3.22 2.31
N PRO A 24 -8.11 -2.56 1.25
CA PRO A 24 -7.39 -2.48 -0.01
C PRO A 24 -6.23 -1.48 0.10
N VAL A 25 -5.02 -1.91 -0.27
CA VAL A 25 -3.83 -1.07 -0.24
C VAL A 25 -3.08 -1.17 -1.57
N PRO A 26 -3.04 -0.10 -2.39
CA PRO A 26 -2.19 -0.06 -3.57
C PRO A 26 -0.71 -0.26 -3.20
N CYS A 27 -0.12 -1.31 -3.73
CA CYS A 27 1.30 -1.62 -3.55
C CYS A 27 2.18 -0.82 -4.51
N HIS A 28 3.40 -0.51 -4.07
CA HIS A 28 4.49 0.12 -4.81
C HIS A 28 4.02 1.18 -5.83
N PRO A 29 3.25 2.19 -5.39
CA PRO A 29 2.55 3.10 -6.30
C PRO A 29 3.49 4.04 -7.06
N GLY A 30 4.72 4.23 -6.58
CA GLY A 30 5.74 5.06 -7.24
C GLY A 30 6.46 4.38 -8.42
N ARG A 31 6.17 3.10 -8.73
CA ARG A 31 6.81 2.40 -9.86
C ARG A 31 6.42 3.04 -11.20
N PRO A 32 7.36 3.51 -12.05
CA PRO A 32 7.03 4.33 -13.22
C PRO A 32 6.12 3.71 -14.28
N ARG A 33 6.05 2.37 -14.38
CA ARG A 33 5.27 1.68 -15.43
C ARG A 33 3.96 1.06 -14.92
N VAL A 34 3.90 0.72 -13.65
CA VAL A 34 2.83 -0.13 -13.09
C VAL A 34 2.25 0.44 -11.79
N GLY A 35 2.93 1.40 -11.17
CA GLY A 35 2.51 2.01 -9.93
C GLY A 35 1.38 3.00 -10.18
N MET A 36 0.47 3.08 -9.21
CA MET A 36 -0.70 3.96 -9.25
C MET A 36 -0.36 5.41 -9.60
N SER A 37 0.76 5.96 -9.09
CA SER A 37 1.16 7.36 -9.35
C SER A 37 1.38 7.65 -10.84
N ALA A 38 1.78 6.66 -11.64
CA ALA A 38 2.00 6.84 -13.08
C ALA A 38 0.70 6.98 -13.89
N HIS A 39 -0.46 6.70 -13.28
CA HIS A 39 -1.75 6.58 -13.94
C HIS A 39 -2.77 7.62 -13.45
N LEU A 40 -2.44 8.42 -12.43
CA LEU A 40 -3.36 9.40 -11.84
C LEU A 40 -3.77 10.51 -12.82
N ASP A 41 -2.86 10.95 -13.69
CA ASP A 41 -3.17 12.00 -14.66
C ASP A 41 -4.16 11.54 -15.73
N GLU A 42 -4.09 10.26 -16.12
CA GLU A 42 -4.95 9.66 -17.14
C GLU A 42 -6.31 9.22 -16.58
N TYR A 43 -6.31 8.57 -15.42
CA TYR A 43 -7.51 7.92 -14.86
C TYR A 43 -8.11 8.67 -13.67
N GLY A 44 -7.43 9.71 -13.19
CA GLY A 44 -7.83 10.47 -12.02
C GLY A 44 -7.47 9.77 -10.70
N ILE A 45 -7.78 10.46 -9.60
CA ILE A 45 -7.59 9.95 -8.25
C ILE A 45 -8.69 8.91 -7.94
N PRO A 46 -8.35 7.65 -7.62
CA PRO A 46 -9.33 6.63 -7.35
C PRO A 46 -10.08 6.90 -6.05
N LYS A 47 -11.41 6.78 -6.10
CA LYS A 47 -12.26 6.91 -4.92
C LYS A 47 -12.04 5.73 -3.96
N GLY A 48 -12.06 6.01 -2.66
CA GLY A 48 -12.00 4.99 -1.60
C GLY A 48 -10.59 4.56 -1.19
N VAL A 49 -9.53 4.97 -1.88
CA VAL A 49 -8.16 4.74 -1.40
C VAL A 49 -7.91 5.61 -0.16
N ARG A 50 -7.44 4.98 0.91
CA ARG A 50 -7.07 5.62 2.19
C ARG A 50 -5.63 5.36 2.60
N ILE A 51 -5.09 4.23 2.18
CA ILE A 51 -3.78 3.71 2.59
C ILE A 51 -3.05 3.28 1.33
N VAL A 52 -1.76 3.62 1.23
CA VAL A 52 -0.88 3.20 0.13
C VAL A 52 0.47 2.74 0.69
N GLU A 53 1.21 1.91 -0.05
CA GLU A 53 2.59 1.60 0.30
C GLU A 53 3.50 2.79 -0.01
N THR A 54 4.20 3.32 0.99
CA THR A 54 5.11 4.47 0.84
C THR A 54 6.59 4.08 0.98
N PHE A 55 6.89 2.97 1.65
CA PHE A 55 8.22 2.38 1.68
C PHE A 55 8.20 0.95 1.18
N ASN A 56 8.84 0.69 0.04
CA ASN A 56 8.96 -0.66 -0.52
C ASN A 56 10.42 -1.14 -0.48
N GLY A 57 10.66 -2.35 0.06
CA GLY A 57 11.99 -2.94 0.20
C GLY A 57 12.68 -3.28 -1.12
N GLY A 58 11.90 -3.47 -2.19
CA GLY A 58 12.35 -3.69 -3.55
C GLY A 58 12.42 -2.44 -4.41
N SER A 59 11.96 -1.29 -3.90
CA SER A 59 11.95 -0.04 -4.65
C SER A 59 13.35 0.51 -4.92
N ARG A 60 13.49 1.16 -6.08
CA ARG A 60 14.75 1.68 -6.61
C ARG A 60 14.65 3.18 -6.87
N ASN A 61 15.81 3.84 -6.93
CA ASN A 61 15.91 5.27 -7.24
C ASN A 61 14.96 6.08 -6.35
N ASN A 62 14.07 6.87 -6.97
CA ASN A 62 13.12 7.76 -6.32
C ASN A 62 11.68 7.18 -6.26
N GLU A 63 11.49 5.87 -6.42
CA GLU A 63 10.16 5.26 -6.38
C GLU A 63 9.43 5.51 -5.05
N ASP A 64 10.12 5.38 -3.92
CA ASP A 64 9.53 5.70 -2.60
C ASP A 64 9.22 7.18 -2.46
N ASP A 65 10.05 8.08 -3.01
CA ASP A 65 9.82 9.53 -2.94
C ASP A 65 8.56 9.92 -3.73
N ILE A 66 8.34 9.28 -4.88
CA ILE A 66 7.13 9.45 -5.69
C ILE A 66 5.90 8.93 -4.92
N ALA A 67 6.02 7.77 -4.28
CA ALA A 67 4.94 7.19 -3.48
C ALA A 67 4.56 8.09 -2.29
N GLN A 68 5.56 8.58 -1.55
CA GLN A 68 5.38 9.49 -0.42
C GLN A 68 4.77 10.81 -0.85
N SER A 69 5.28 11.44 -1.92
CA SER A 69 4.76 12.71 -2.43
C SER A 69 3.30 12.58 -2.86
N MET A 70 2.95 11.48 -3.54
CA MET A 70 1.57 11.20 -3.94
C MET A 70 0.67 10.97 -2.72
N ALA A 71 1.14 10.20 -1.72
CA ALA A 71 0.39 9.98 -0.49
C ALA A 71 0.12 11.30 0.26
N GLU A 72 1.12 12.17 0.38
CA GLU A 72 0.98 13.48 1.02
C GLU A 72 -0.04 14.37 0.29
N GLN A 73 0.08 14.48 -1.04
CA GLN A 73 -0.84 15.28 -1.87
C GLN A 73 -2.30 14.82 -1.75
N GLN A 74 -2.53 13.52 -1.58
CA GLN A 74 -3.86 12.94 -1.47
C GLN A 74 -4.32 12.69 -0.02
N SER A 75 -3.50 13.04 0.97
CA SER A 75 -3.76 12.78 2.38
C SER A 75 -3.98 11.29 2.70
N TYR A 76 -3.25 10.40 2.04
CA TYR A 76 -3.26 8.96 2.31
C TYR A 76 -2.30 8.61 3.46
N LEU A 77 -2.66 7.57 4.20
CA LEU A 77 -1.76 6.93 5.16
C LEU A 77 -0.76 6.02 4.44
N GLY A 78 0.44 5.87 5.01
CA GLY A 78 1.52 5.10 4.42
C GLY A 78 1.83 3.82 5.19
N ILE A 79 1.91 2.69 4.48
CA ILE A 79 2.48 1.43 5.00
C ILE A 79 3.84 1.13 4.39
N GLY A 80 4.61 0.28 5.05
CA GLY A 80 5.88 -0.24 4.54
C GLY A 80 5.84 -1.75 4.37
N GLY A 81 6.42 -2.23 3.27
CA GLY A 81 6.47 -3.65 2.91
C GLY A 81 7.81 -4.02 2.28
N SER A 82 8.29 -5.22 2.54
CA SER A 82 9.62 -5.65 2.06
C SER A 82 9.63 -6.05 0.57
N ASP A 83 8.48 -6.43 0.01
CA ASP A 83 8.32 -6.99 -1.35
C ASP A 83 9.40 -8.04 -1.69
N SER A 84 9.69 -8.90 -0.71
CA SER A 84 10.85 -9.78 -0.75
C SER A 84 10.62 -11.01 -1.59
N HIS A 85 11.47 -11.17 -2.60
CA HIS A 85 11.57 -12.38 -3.42
C HIS A 85 12.77 -13.27 -3.03
N ILE A 86 13.61 -12.80 -2.09
CA ILE A 86 14.73 -13.56 -1.51
C ILE A 86 14.82 -13.28 0.00
N VAL A 87 15.34 -14.26 0.75
CA VAL A 87 15.39 -14.24 2.23
C VAL A 87 16.15 -13.03 2.76
N SER A 88 17.25 -12.65 2.13
CA SER A 88 18.09 -11.52 2.57
C SER A 88 17.44 -10.14 2.40
N HIS A 89 16.27 -10.05 1.77
CA HIS A 89 15.52 -8.80 1.59
C HIS A 89 14.37 -8.64 2.59
N VAL A 90 14.02 -9.71 3.32
CA VAL A 90 12.91 -9.69 4.28
C VAL A 90 13.17 -8.62 5.34
N GLY A 91 12.13 -7.84 5.66
CA GLY A 91 12.19 -6.81 6.69
C GLY A 91 12.93 -5.53 6.30
N ARG A 92 13.30 -5.32 5.04
CA ARG A 92 13.92 -4.06 4.59
C ARG A 92 13.02 -2.84 4.76
N CYS A 93 11.71 -3.02 4.68
CA CYS A 93 10.71 -2.04 5.08
C CYS A 93 9.61 -2.77 5.84
N ALA A 94 8.92 -2.08 6.74
CA ALA A 94 7.83 -2.62 7.54
C ALA A 94 6.80 -1.55 7.90
N THR A 95 5.71 -1.99 8.52
CA THR A 95 4.71 -1.11 9.13
C THR A 95 4.79 -1.27 10.64
N GLU A 96 5.05 -0.17 11.34
CA GLU A 96 5.09 -0.13 12.80
C GLU A 96 3.69 0.20 13.33
N PHE A 97 3.21 -0.63 14.26
CA PHE A 97 1.96 -0.48 14.97
C PHE A 97 2.21 -0.20 16.45
N SER A 98 1.37 0.62 17.08
CA SER A 98 1.46 0.93 18.50
C SER A 98 1.21 -0.29 19.40
N ASN A 99 0.43 -1.24 18.92
CA ASN A 99 0.10 -2.49 19.61
C ASN A 99 0.59 -3.70 18.81
N PRO A 100 0.93 -4.81 19.48
CA PRO A 100 1.22 -6.07 18.81
C PRO A 100 0.05 -6.54 17.94
N VAL A 101 0.37 -7.10 16.78
CA VAL A 101 -0.60 -7.70 15.84
C VAL A 101 -0.26 -9.19 15.73
N HIS A 102 -1.21 -10.04 16.12
CA HIS A 102 -1.03 -11.50 16.19
C HIS A 102 -1.90 -12.27 15.19
N SER A 103 -2.80 -11.59 14.48
CA SER A 103 -3.68 -12.19 13.48
C SER A 103 -3.96 -11.25 12.31
N GLU A 104 -4.46 -11.80 11.20
CA GLU A 104 -4.88 -11.01 10.02
C GLU A 104 -6.06 -10.08 10.36
N LEU A 105 -6.95 -10.50 11.27
CA LEU A 105 -8.06 -9.68 11.72
C LEU A 105 -7.55 -8.47 12.52
N GLU A 106 -6.63 -8.69 13.47
CA GLU A 106 -5.98 -7.61 14.22
C GLU A 106 -5.21 -6.65 13.30
N LEU A 107 -4.59 -7.17 12.22
CA LEU A 107 -3.92 -6.34 11.22
C LEU A 107 -4.92 -5.41 10.53
N VAL A 108 -6.07 -5.95 10.09
CA VAL A 108 -7.14 -5.17 9.47
C VAL A 108 -7.68 -4.11 10.44
N GLU A 109 -7.93 -4.47 11.69
CA GLU A 109 -8.39 -3.55 12.73
C GLU A 109 -7.38 -2.42 12.96
N ALA A 110 -6.09 -2.74 13.06
CA ALA A 110 -5.02 -1.77 13.25
C ALA A 110 -4.88 -0.82 12.05
N LEU A 111 -5.00 -1.34 10.82
CA LEU A 111 -5.00 -0.51 9.61
C LEU A 111 -6.24 0.39 9.52
N ASN A 112 -7.41 -0.10 9.93
CA ASN A 112 -8.63 0.72 9.97
C ASN A 112 -8.57 1.82 11.03
N ALA A 113 -7.92 1.56 12.17
CA ALA A 113 -7.70 2.55 13.22
C ALA A 113 -6.82 3.73 12.75
N GLY A 114 -5.94 3.51 11.77
CA GLY A 114 -5.10 4.56 11.20
C GLY A 114 -3.87 4.93 12.05
N GLU A 115 -3.63 4.21 13.15
CA GLU A 115 -2.51 4.45 14.08
C GLU A 115 -1.32 3.54 13.75
N PHE A 116 -0.67 3.81 12.62
CA PHE A 116 0.54 3.10 12.17
C PHE A 116 1.45 4.03 11.38
N LYS A 117 2.70 3.62 11.17
CA LYS A 117 3.63 4.33 10.30
C LYS A 117 4.50 3.37 9.51
N ALA A 118 4.78 3.72 8.27
CA ALA A 118 5.76 3.03 7.45
C ALA A 118 7.18 3.31 7.97
N VAL A 119 8.02 2.28 8.03
CA VAL A 119 9.43 2.37 8.41
C VAL A 119 10.32 1.69 7.36
N SER A 120 11.49 2.27 7.14
CA SER A 120 12.52 1.74 6.24
C SER A 120 13.77 1.37 7.04
N PHE A 121 14.28 0.18 6.78
CA PHE A 121 15.55 -0.35 7.29
C PHE A 121 16.57 -0.57 6.17
N LYS A 122 16.29 -0.02 4.97
CA LYS A 122 17.26 0.02 3.87
C LYS A 122 18.42 0.92 4.30
N THR A 123 19.61 0.32 4.39
CA THR A 123 20.89 1.01 4.62
C THR A 123 21.51 1.49 3.31
#